data_AF-A0A0F5ZT67-F1
#
_entry.id   AF-A0A0F5ZT67-F1
#
_cell.length_a   1.000
_cell.length_b   1.000
_cell.length_c   1.000
_cell.angle_alpha   90.00
_cell.angle_beta   90.00
_cell.angle_gamma   90.00
#
_symmetry.space_group_name_H-M   'P 1'
#
loop_
_entity.id
_entity.type
_entity.pdbx_description
1 polymer ?
#
loop_
_entity_poly.entity_id
_entity_poly.type
_entity_poly.pdbx_seq_one_letter_code
_entity_poly.pdbx_strand_id
1 'polypeptide(L)'
;MKANIFIRIRPILFTIFGFAISHNLFFVMLPIRMKENGYPTADIGLAMSMFAVGAICAGLFGSRAVLRAGHIRAFASMAATLSIVSVVHSYTTDIVVTAALRAIAGFCYVTSFITLESWLNVLSDRSNRGRVYGTYQICFAIGFGTAPFLFSAFNENDPRLFGVISVFLCVSLIIMSMSRLPAPELPKRATPISLKKLWQYSPSGTLACFCAGLINAASVSLISLYAYSKGISGIWLSLILGSYQMGGLLTQFPTGWLADRYDKRVVASGLMFMGIISNSLIVLDNFYPYPIELLAVLFWVSGGSGVALFPLAVTQVFDHIEQKEAMPATSTMQILLGVGGVIGPIVASFLMNEFDVVWLYYYIITVHIFVFVFLMARKLFVRTETLPAASSFKVNVQPMGSSSDYDPMMDFKDIDKANPELKLLIAALGQNPSDPGILIKLALQGSSLNAHDVAKNIVLAYPKKGGDMLRHLIEQFPKRRLEVAYSLHDLFILRKERINNLLQEALLDGASVEEAEKINELLDDIAKANYIADDSDAAEKPV
;
A
#
# COMPACT_ATOMS: atom_id res chain seq x y z
N MET A 1 -14.44 -23.57 -16.61
CA MET A 1 -15.23 -22.71 -15.70
C MET A 1 -14.28 -21.88 -14.85
N LYS A 2 -14.12 -20.57 -15.09
CA LYS A 2 -13.23 -19.71 -14.29
C LYS A 2 -13.78 -19.66 -12.86
N ALA A 3 -13.17 -20.39 -11.93
CA ALA A 3 -13.55 -20.36 -10.53
C ALA A 3 -13.54 -18.90 -10.05
N ASN A 4 -14.64 -18.48 -9.41
CA ASN A 4 -14.79 -17.13 -8.86
C ASN A 4 -13.55 -16.79 -8.00
N ILE A 5 -12.95 -15.63 -8.20
CA ILE A 5 -11.73 -15.20 -7.51
C ILE A 5 -11.87 -15.32 -5.98
N PHE A 6 -13.06 -15.07 -5.45
CA PHE A 6 -13.40 -15.22 -4.03
C PHE A 6 -13.23 -16.67 -3.52
N ILE A 7 -13.47 -17.68 -4.36
CA ILE A 7 -13.25 -19.08 -4.00
C ILE A 7 -11.75 -19.40 -3.89
N ARG A 8 -10.89 -18.71 -4.67
CA ARG A 8 -9.44 -18.91 -4.61
C ARG A 8 -8.81 -18.27 -3.38
N ILE A 9 -9.29 -17.09 -2.98
CA ILE A 9 -8.73 -16.34 -1.83
C ILE A 9 -9.38 -16.70 -0.49
N ARG A 10 -10.42 -17.56 -0.46
CA ARG A 10 -11.12 -17.95 0.78
C ARG A 10 -10.19 -18.37 1.93
N PRO A 11 -9.08 -19.12 1.73
CA PRO A 11 -8.22 -19.50 2.86
C PRO A 11 -7.62 -18.26 3.51
N ILE A 12 -7.14 -17.31 2.69
CA ILE A 12 -6.57 -16.04 3.14
C ILE A 12 -7.62 -15.23 3.92
N LEU A 13 -8.87 -15.19 3.45
CA LEU A 13 -9.97 -14.46 4.10
C LEU A 13 -10.34 -15.05 5.47
N PHE A 14 -10.42 -16.38 5.60
CA PHE A 14 -10.67 -17.02 6.90
C PHE A 14 -9.50 -16.82 7.86
N THR A 15 -8.28 -16.93 7.36
CA THR A 15 -7.06 -16.75 8.13
C THR A 15 -6.92 -15.32 8.65
N ILE A 16 -7.15 -14.30 7.83
CA ILE A 16 -7.06 -12.91 8.29
C ILE A 16 -8.13 -12.59 9.34
N PHE A 17 -9.34 -13.14 9.19
CA PHE A 17 -10.41 -12.99 10.16
C PHE A 17 -10.01 -13.54 11.53
N GLY A 18 -9.48 -14.77 11.57
CA GLY A 18 -8.99 -15.38 12.81
C GLY A 18 -7.81 -14.61 13.43
N PHE A 19 -6.85 -14.20 12.60
CA PHE A 19 -5.72 -13.38 13.05
C PHE A 19 -6.16 -12.03 13.62
N ALA A 20 -7.16 -11.38 13.02
CA ALA A 20 -7.68 -10.10 13.49
C ALA A 20 -8.38 -10.24 14.86
N ILE A 21 -9.15 -11.31 15.07
CA ILE A 21 -9.76 -11.63 16.37
C ILE A 21 -8.67 -11.83 17.42
N SER A 22 -7.73 -12.74 17.17
CA SER A 22 -6.63 -13.05 18.09
C SER A 22 -5.83 -11.81 18.47
N HIS A 23 -5.53 -10.97 17.49
CA HIS A 23 -4.77 -9.75 17.70
C HIS A 23 -5.48 -8.75 18.60
N ASN A 24 -6.72 -8.40 18.28
CA ASN A 24 -7.43 -7.41 19.10
C ASN A 24 -7.76 -7.97 20.49
N LEU A 25 -8.01 -9.28 20.63
CA LEU A 25 -8.25 -9.89 21.93
C LEU A 25 -7.05 -9.73 22.89
N PHE A 26 -5.81 -9.80 22.37
CA PHE A 26 -4.63 -9.45 23.16
C PHE A 26 -4.63 -7.98 23.61
N PHE A 27 -5.00 -7.05 22.74
CA PHE A 27 -5.02 -5.61 23.07
C PHE A 27 -6.10 -5.25 24.08
N VAL A 28 -7.22 -5.97 24.10
CA VAL A 28 -8.29 -5.77 25.07
C VAL A 28 -7.94 -6.40 26.43
N MET A 29 -7.59 -7.68 26.43
CA MET A 29 -7.49 -8.47 27.67
C MET A 29 -6.19 -8.23 28.45
N LEU A 30 -5.03 -8.13 27.78
CA LEU A 30 -3.74 -8.08 28.47
C LEU A 30 -3.59 -6.87 29.41
N PRO A 31 -3.96 -5.62 29.00
CA PRO A 31 -3.88 -4.46 29.89
C PRO A 31 -4.72 -4.61 31.15
N ILE A 32 -5.96 -5.12 31.01
CA ILE A 32 -6.88 -5.37 32.13
C ILE A 32 -6.25 -6.37 33.09
N ARG A 33 -5.79 -7.52 32.57
CA ARG A 33 -5.18 -8.57 33.38
C ARG A 33 -3.93 -8.08 34.12
N MET A 34 -3.07 -7.29 33.50
CA MET A 34 -1.90 -6.72 34.19
C MET A 34 -2.31 -5.74 35.28
N LYS A 35 -3.33 -4.92 35.03
CA LYS A 35 -3.83 -3.97 36.02
C LYS A 35 -4.35 -4.68 37.25
N GLU A 36 -5.07 -5.78 37.06
CA GLU A 36 -5.55 -6.61 38.15
C GLU A 36 -4.45 -7.30 38.95
N ASN A 37 -3.34 -7.66 38.29
CA ASN A 37 -2.15 -8.17 38.97
C ASN A 37 -1.34 -7.08 39.71
N GLY A 38 -1.86 -5.84 39.77
CA GLY A 38 -1.27 -4.75 40.53
C GLY A 38 -0.14 -4.00 39.81
N TYR A 39 0.07 -4.22 38.50
CA TYR A 39 1.11 -3.50 37.78
C TYR A 39 0.76 -2.01 37.58
N PRO A 40 1.74 -1.10 37.73
CA PRO A 40 1.60 0.31 37.37
C PRO A 40 1.17 0.49 35.92
N THR A 41 0.38 1.52 35.65
CA THR A 41 -0.11 1.79 34.29
C THR A 41 1.05 2.07 33.33
N ALA A 42 2.12 2.74 33.82
CA ALA A 42 3.32 3.03 33.05
C ALA A 42 3.95 1.75 32.48
N ASP A 43 4.14 0.73 33.33
CA ASP A 43 4.72 -0.56 32.96
C ASP A 43 3.85 -1.32 31.96
N ILE A 44 2.52 -1.25 32.11
CA ILE A 44 1.55 -1.83 31.16
C ILE A 44 1.74 -1.20 29.78
N GLY A 45 1.82 0.13 29.69
CA GLY A 45 2.03 0.81 28.40
C GLY A 45 3.39 0.49 27.78
N LEU A 46 4.44 0.34 28.58
CA LEU A 46 5.76 -0.11 28.11
C LEU A 46 5.66 -1.52 27.50
N ALA A 47 5.07 -2.47 28.21
CA ALA A 47 4.87 -3.83 27.73
C ALA A 47 4.00 -3.88 26.46
N MET A 48 2.93 -3.08 26.41
CA MET A 48 2.06 -2.99 25.23
C MET A 48 2.75 -2.38 24.00
N SER A 49 3.66 -1.43 24.21
CA SER A 49 4.46 -0.77 23.16
C SER A 49 5.47 -1.71 22.51
N MET A 50 5.91 -2.77 23.20
CA MET A 50 6.85 -3.74 22.63
C MET A 50 6.31 -4.46 21.39
N PHE A 51 5.00 -4.53 21.22
CA PHE A 51 4.41 -5.02 19.97
C PHE A 51 4.82 -4.16 18.77
N ALA A 52 4.82 -2.83 18.91
CA ALA A 52 5.25 -1.93 17.84
C ALA A 52 6.76 -2.07 17.55
N VAL A 53 7.59 -2.33 18.57
CA VAL A 53 9.00 -2.67 18.39
C VAL A 53 9.15 -3.93 17.54
N GLY A 54 8.41 -4.99 17.87
CA GLY A 54 8.35 -6.22 17.09
C GLY A 54 7.90 -6.00 15.64
N ALA A 55 6.86 -5.19 15.46
CA ALA A 55 6.32 -4.82 14.16
C ALA A 55 7.36 -4.09 13.28
N ILE A 56 8.11 -3.15 13.84
CA ILE A 56 9.23 -2.47 13.16
C ILE A 56 10.28 -3.49 12.73
N CYS A 57 10.68 -4.39 13.63
CA CYS A 57 11.64 -5.46 13.31
C CYS A 57 11.13 -6.36 12.17
N ALA A 58 9.84 -6.67 12.12
CA ALA A 58 9.25 -7.42 11.00
C ALA A 58 9.26 -6.62 9.69
N GLY A 59 9.04 -5.31 9.72
CA GLY A 59 9.20 -4.47 8.52
C GLY A 59 10.62 -4.50 7.96
N LEU A 60 11.64 -4.62 8.82
CA LEU A 60 13.04 -4.66 8.42
C LEU A 60 13.53 -6.04 8.00
N PHE A 61 13.07 -7.10 8.67
CA PHE A 61 13.62 -8.45 8.56
C PHE A 61 12.60 -9.52 8.13
N GLY A 62 11.30 -9.24 8.21
CA GLY A 62 10.21 -10.21 7.97
C GLY A 62 10.25 -10.80 6.57
N SER A 63 10.37 -9.99 5.51
CA SER A 63 10.50 -10.52 4.14
C SER A 63 11.71 -11.43 3.96
N ARG A 64 12.83 -11.19 4.66
CA ARG A 64 14.01 -12.07 4.63
C ARG A 64 13.73 -13.40 5.32
N ALA A 65 13.03 -13.37 6.45
CA ALA A 65 12.60 -14.58 7.15
C ALA A 65 11.70 -15.43 6.25
N VAL A 66 10.74 -14.79 5.56
CA VAL A 66 9.84 -15.46 4.61
C VAL A 66 10.59 -16.06 3.42
N LEU A 67 11.52 -15.31 2.81
CA LEU A 67 12.32 -15.81 1.69
C LEU A 67 13.22 -17.00 2.06
N ARG A 68 13.78 -17.00 3.28
CA ARG A 68 14.65 -18.10 3.75
C ARG A 68 13.88 -19.37 4.10
N ALA A 69 12.76 -19.24 4.80
CA ALA A 69 11.95 -20.40 5.20
C ALA A 69 11.02 -20.89 4.07
N GLY A 70 10.64 -20.02 3.14
CA GLY A 70 9.57 -20.24 2.17
C GLY A 70 8.20 -19.84 2.73
N HIS A 71 7.31 -19.35 1.86
CA HIS A 71 6.07 -18.66 2.25
C HIS A 71 5.15 -19.44 3.20
N ILE A 72 4.76 -20.67 2.86
CA ILE A 72 3.85 -21.47 3.69
C ILE A 72 4.50 -21.81 5.03
N ARG A 73 5.77 -22.26 5.02
CA ARG A 73 6.51 -22.62 6.23
C ARG A 73 6.69 -21.40 7.14
N ALA A 74 7.03 -20.25 6.57
CA ALA A 74 7.15 -18.99 7.32
C ALA A 74 5.83 -18.62 7.98
N PHE A 75 4.71 -18.61 7.24
CA PHE A 75 3.40 -18.33 7.82
C PHE A 75 3.04 -19.30 8.95
N ALA A 76 3.22 -20.60 8.72
CA ALA A 76 2.93 -21.63 9.71
C ALA A 76 3.79 -21.45 10.97
N SER A 77 5.08 -21.18 10.83
CA SER A 77 5.96 -20.90 11.97
C SER A 77 5.50 -19.66 12.74
N MET A 78 5.19 -18.55 12.08
CA MET A 78 4.73 -17.33 12.76
C MET A 78 3.40 -17.53 13.49
N ALA A 79 2.44 -18.22 12.86
CA ALA A 79 1.16 -18.55 13.47
C ALA A 79 1.31 -19.49 14.68
N ALA A 80 2.17 -20.51 14.57
CA ALA A 80 2.48 -21.41 15.68
C ALA A 80 3.16 -20.67 16.84
N THR A 81 4.12 -19.79 16.55
CA THR A 81 4.78 -18.96 17.57
C THR A 81 3.79 -18.05 18.27
N LEU A 82 2.85 -17.41 17.56
CA LEU A 82 1.80 -16.60 18.18
C LEU A 82 0.88 -17.44 19.09
N SER A 83 0.56 -18.67 18.69
CA SER A 83 -0.21 -19.61 19.50
C SER A 83 0.54 -19.99 20.78
N ILE A 84 1.84 -20.28 20.69
CA ILE A 84 2.71 -20.50 21.85
C ILE A 84 2.74 -19.27 22.75
N VAL A 85 2.95 -18.07 22.19
CA VAL A 85 2.92 -16.80 22.95
C VAL A 85 1.61 -16.67 23.73
N SER A 86 0.47 -16.95 23.09
CA SER A 86 -0.83 -16.93 23.75
C SER A 86 -0.89 -17.88 24.94
N VAL A 87 -0.49 -19.13 24.73
CA VAL A 87 -0.50 -20.15 25.79
C VAL A 87 0.44 -19.78 26.93
N VAL A 88 1.64 -19.27 26.64
CA VAL A 88 2.60 -18.85 27.67
C VAL A 88 2.02 -17.72 28.53
N HIS A 89 1.30 -16.76 27.96
CA HIS A 89 0.61 -15.72 28.75
C HIS A 89 -0.45 -16.27 29.72
N SER A 90 -0.95 -17.50 29.51
CA SER A 90 -1.83 -18.15 30.47
C SER A 90 -1.11 -18.62 31.74
N TYR A 91 0.22 -18.81 31.68
CA TYR A 91 1.03 -19.35 32.78
C TYR A 91 1.87 -18.29 33.49
N THR A 92 2.09 -17.13 32.86
CA THR A 92 2.91 -16.06 33.42
C THR A 92 2.17 -14.74 33.44
N THR A 93 2.33 -14.02 34.55
CA THR A 93 1.91 -12.63 34.72
C THR A 93 3.11 -11.70 34.84
N ASP A 94 4.34 -12.20 34.66
CA ASP A 94 5.55 -11.39 34.72
C ASP A 94 5.58 -10.35 33.59
N ILE A 95 5.83 -9.08 33.96
CA ILE A 95 5.76 -7.96 33.03
C ILE A 95 6.91 -7.96 32.03
N VAL A 96 8.10 -8.42 32.41
CA VAL A 96 9.28 -8.46 31.54
C VAL A 96 9.12 -9.56 30.51
N VAL A 97 8.69 -10.75 30.95
CA VAL A 97 8.34 -11.86 30.06
C VAL A 97 7.23 -11.42 29.10
N THR A 98 6.22 -10.71 29.61
CA THR A 98 5.15 -10.19 28.76
C THR A 98 5.67 -9.20 27.72
N ALA A 99 6.50 -8.23 28.10
CA ALA A 99 7.09 -7.27 27.17
C ALA A 99 7.87 -7.98 26.06
N ALA A 100 8.66 -9.00 26.40
CA ALA A 100 9.38 -9.82 25.42
C ALA A 100 8.43 -10.59 24.48
N LEU A 101 7.40 -11.24 25.04
CA LEU A 101 6.38 -11.95 24.27
C LEU A 101 5.62 -11.02 23.33
N ARG A 102 5.37 -9.77 23.73
CA ARG A 102 4.73 -8.74 22.89
C ARG A 102 5.61 -8.34 21.71
N ALA A 103 6.92 -8.21 21.91
CA ALA A 103 7.86 -7.99 20.81
C ALA A 103 7.88 -9.17 19.82
N ILE A 104 7.92 -10.41 20.32
CA ILE A 104 7.84 -11.61 19.48
C ILE A 104 6.51 -11.63 18.72
N ALA A 105 5.40 -11.35 19.40
CA ALA A 105 4.08 -11.30 18.79
C ALA A 105 4.00 -10.24 17.69
N GLY A 106 4.55 -9.04 17.91
CA GLY A 106 4.64 -7.99 16.91
C GLY A 106 5.37 -8.44 15.65
N PHE A 107 6.53 -9.10 15.84
CA PHE A 107 7.32 -9.62 14.74
C PHE A 107 6.56 -10.69 13.93
N CYS A 108 6.00 -11.68 14.63
CA CYS A 108 5.28 -12.77 14.00
C CYS A 108 4.01 -12.29 13.28
N TYR A 109 3.24 -11.41 13.92
CA TYR A 109 1.98 -10.91 13.38
C TYR A 109 2.18 -10.13 12.09
N VAL A 110 3.11 -9.17 12.08
CA VAL A 110 3.39 -8.35 10.90
C VAL A 110 4.04 -9.18 9.78
N THR A 111 4.91 -10.14 10.12
CA THR A 111 5.48 -11.06 9.12
C THR A 111 4.42 -11.96 8.48
N SER A 112 3.44 -12.43 9.26
CA SER A 112 2.26 -13.15 8.73
C SER A 112 1.43 -12.28 7.79
N PHE A 113 1.22 -11.00 8.15
CA PHE A 113 0.53 -10.02 7.30
C PHE A 113 1.23 -9.84 5.94
N ILE A 114 2.54 -9.60 5.95
CA ILE A 114 3.36 -9.50 4.73
C ILE A 114 3.18 -10.75 3.86
N THR A 115 3.11 -11.93 4.48
CA THR A 115 2.96 -13.20 3.77
C THR A 115 1.55 -13.31 3.14
N LEU A 116 0.50 -12.95 3.87
CA LEU A 116 -0.88 -12.95 3.36
C LEU A 116 -1.07 -11.95 2.21
N GLU A 117 -0.55 -10.73 2.34
CA GLU A 117 -0.63 -9.72 1.30
C GLU A 117 0.13 -10.11 0.04
N SER A 118 1.25 -10.82 0.19
CA SER A 118 2.02 -11.33 -0.95
C SER A 118 1.21 -12.36 -1.76
N TRP A 119 0.44 -13.23 -1.11
CA TRP A 119 -0.49 -14.13 -1.82
C TRP A 119 -1.64 -13.38 -2.50
N LEU A 120 -2.24 -12.39 -1.83
CA LEU A 120 -3.30 -11.59 -2.44
C LEU A 120 -2.80 -10.89 -3.71
N ASN A 121 -1.60 -10.34 -3.66
CA ASN A 121 -0.98 -9.68 -4.81
C ASN A 121 -0.85 -10.64 -6.00
N VAL A 122 -0.35 -11.86 -5.78
CA VAL A 122 -0.17 -12.88 -6.85
C VAL A 122 -1.48 -13.44 -7.37
N LEU A 123 -2.51 -13.52 -6.53
CA LEU A 123 -3.83 -14.01 -6.93
C LEU A 123 -4.70 -12.93 -7.60
N SER A 124 -4.32 -11.65 -7.47
CA SER A 124 -5.09 -10.53 -7.97
C SER A 124 -4.53 -9.94 -9.27
N ASP A 125 -5.43 -9.54 -10.16
CA ASP A 125 -5.09 -8.85 -11.41
C ASP A 125 -5.59 -7.39 -11.35
N ARG A 126 -5.15 -6.53 -12.28
CA ARG A 126 -5.56 -5.11 -12.34
C ARG A 126 -7.09 -4.91 -12.28
N SER A 127 -7.87 -5.83 -12.85
CA SER A 127 -9.33 -5.75 -12.90
C SER A 127 -10.04 -6.10 -11.59
N ASN A 128 -9.41 -6.87 -10.71
CA ASN A 128 -10.04 -7.38 -9.47
C ASN A 128 -9.31 -6.98 -8.17
N ARG A 129 -8.10 -6.42 -8.27
CA ARG A 129 -7.26 -6.06 -7.12
C ARG A 129 -7.98 -5.24 -6.07
N GLY A 130 -8.70 -4.20 -6.47
CA GLY A 130 -9.46 -3.36 -5.54
C GLY A 130 -10.55 -4.14 -4.78
N ARG A 131 -11.28 -5.02 -5.47
CA ARG A 131 -12.31 -5.88 -4.84
C ARG A 131 -11.69 -6.89 -3.88
N VAL A 132 -10.58 -7.52 -4.27
CA VAL A 132 -9.86 -8.51 -3.46
C VAL A 132 -9.31 -7.89 -2.18
N TYR A 133 -8.57 -6.78 -2.29
CA TYR A 133 -8.03 -6.06 -1.13
C TYR A 133 -9.14 -5.46 -0.27
N GLY A 134 -10.21 -4.93 -0.88
CA GLY A 134 -11.37 -4.42 -0.15
C GLY A 134 -12.06 -5.50 0.69
N THR A 135 -12.32 -6.68 0.13
CA THR A 135 -12.89 -7.80 0.88
C THR A 135 -11.95 -8.31 1.98
N TYR A 136 -10.65 -8.36 1.72
CA TYR A 136 -9.65 -8.69 2.74
C TYR A 136 -9.70 -7.72 3.92
N GLN A 137 -9.76 -6.40 3.66
CA GLN A 137 -9.86 -5.38 4.70
C GLN A 137 -11.18 -5.45 5.48
N ILE A 138 -12.29 -5.77 4.80
CA ILE A 138 -13.58 -6.01 5.48
C ILE A 138 -13.48 -7.21 6.43
N CYS A 139 -12.92 -8.34 5.98
CA CYS A 139 -12.72 -9.51 6.84
C CYS A 139 -11.83 -9.21 8.05
N PHE A 140 -10.74 -8.46 7.83
CA PHE A 140 -9.89 -7.98 8.92
C PHE A 140 -10.69 -7.13 9.91
N ALA A 141 -11.43 -6.13 9.41
CA ALA A 141 -12.16 -5.21 10.26
C ALA A 141 -13.28 -5.88 11.06
N ILE A 142 -14.03 -6.82 10.46
CA ILE A 142 -15.06 -7.60 11.16
C ILE A 142 -14.40 -8.48 12.23
N GLY A 143 -13.31 -9.18 11.91
CA GLY A 143 -12.61 -10.01 12.89
C GLY A 143 -12.08 -9.18 14.06
N PHE A 144 -11.42 -8.07 13.77
CA PHE A 144 -10.92 -7.14 14.78
C PHE A 144 -12.06 -6.59 15.65
N GLY A 145 -13.17 -6.13 15.05
CA GLY A 145 -14.33 -5.59 15.75
C GLY A 145 -15.15 -6.63 16.54
N THR A 146 -15.06 -7.92 16.19
CA THR A 146 -15.73 -9.00 16.92
C THR A 146 -15.02 -9.35 18.23
N ALA A 147 -13.71 -9.11 18.34
CA ALA A 147 -12.91 -9.52 19.50
C ALA A 147 -13.42 -8.97 20.85
N PRO A 148 -13.82 -7.68 21.00
CA PRO A 148 -14.36 -7.20 22.26
C PRO A 148 -15.66 -7.89 22.68
N PHE A 149 -16.52 -8.28 21.73
CA PHE A 149 -17.76 -9.02 22.03
C PHE A 149 -17.46 -10.45 22.44
N LEU A 150 -16.47 -11.09 21.81
CA LEU A 150 -15.97 -12.38 22.25
C LEU A 150 -15.38 -12.31 23.66
N PHE A 151 -14.67 -11.23 24.00
CA PHE A 151 -14.15 -10.99 25.35
C PHE A 151 -15.27 -10.97 26.39
N SER A 152 -16.39 -10.26 26.12
CA SER A 152 -17.54 -10.19 27.05
C SER A 152 -18.29 -11.51 27.23
N ALA A 153 -18.05 -12.52 26.40
CA ALA A 153 -18.61 -13.86 26.61
C ALA A 153 -17.91 -14.62 27.74
N PHE A 154 -16.76 -14.13 28.21
CA PHE A 154 -15.97 -14.72 29.28
C PHE A 154 -15.87 -13.74 30.46
N ASN A 155 -15.48 -14.27 31.62
CA ASN A 155 -15.04 -13.41 32.71
C ASN A 155 -13.69 -12.78 32.34
N GLU A 156 -13.46 -11.54 32.79
CA GLU A 156 -12.30 -10.73 32.39
C GLU A 156 -10.95 -11.40 32.72
N ASN A 157 -10.93 -12.28 33.71
CA ASN A 157 -9.73 -13.02 34.16
C ASN A 157 -9.65 -14.47 33.72
N ASP A 158 -10.57 -14.91 32.87
CA ASP A 158 -10.65 -16.30 32.47
C ASP A 158 -9.43 -16.70 31.62
N PRO A 159 -8.54 -17.60 32.11
CA PRO A 159 -7.37 -18.03 31.34
C PRO A 159 -7.75 -18.75 30.04
N ARG A 160 -8.99 -19.25 29.91
CA ARG A 160 -9.49 -19.88 28.67
C ARG A 160 -9.45 -18.93 27.47
N LEU A 161 -9.47 -17.61 27.68
CA LEU A 161 -9.34 -16.62 26.60
C LEU A 161 -8.01 -16.76 25.83
N PHE A 162 -6.90 -17.08 26.50
CA PHE A 162 -5.63 -17.38 25.83
C PHE A 162 -5.70 -18.66 25.00
N GLY A 163 -6.47 -19.64 25.46
CA GLY A 163 -6.81 -20.84 24.69
C GLY A 163 -7.60 -20.50 23.43
N VAL A 164 -8.61 -19.64 23.53
CA VAL A 164 -9.41 -19.17 22.39
C VAL A 164 -8.55 -18.46 21.34
N ILE A 165 -7.68 -17.55 21.76
CA ILE A 165 -6.70 -16.88 20.88
C ILE A 165 -5.84 -17.92 20.16
N SER A 166 -5.33 -18.91 20.90
CA SER A 166 -4.50 -19.99 20.36
C SER A 166 -5.26 -20.84 19.34
N VAL A 167 -6.53 -21.18 19.60
CA VAL A 167 -7.38 -21.93 18.67
C VAL A 167 -7.55 -21.18 17.35
N PHE A 168 -7.87 -19.88 17.36
CA PHE A 168 -7.99 -19.10 16.12
C PHE A 168 -6.69 -19.07 15.31
N LEU A 169 -5.54 -18.95 15.98
CA LEU A 169 -4.22 -18.97 15.34
C LEU A 169 -3.88 -20.35 14.76
N CYS A 170 -4.15 -21.43 15.48
CA CYS A 170 -3.96 -22.80 15.03
C CYS A 170 -4.87 -23.15 13.84
N VAL A 171 -6.15 -22.77 13.90
CA VAL A 171 -7.08 -22.95 12.77
C VAL A 171 -6.60 -22.17 11.56
N SER A 172 -6.16 -20.91 11.75
CA SER A 172 -5.60 -20.07 10.68
C SER A 172 -4.34 -20.69 10.06
N LEU A 173 -3.46 -21.27 10.89
CA LEU A 173 -2.29 -22.05 10.46
C LEU A 173 -2.69 -23.26 9.63
N ILE A 174 -3.63 -24.07 10.11
CA ILE A 174 -4.08 -25.29 9.44
C ILE A 174 -4.68 -24.96 8.07
N ILE A 175 -5.57 -23.96 8.01
CA ILE A 175 -6.21 -23.51 6.77
C ILE A 175 -5.15 -23.12 5.73
N MET A 176 -4.16 -22.31 6.11
CA MET A 176 -3.11 -21.91 5.18
C MET A 176 -2.19 -23.07 4.80
N SER A 177 -1.87 -23.95 5.74
CA SER A 177 -0.95 -25.09 5.50
C SER A 177 -1.57 -26.15 4.60
N MET A 178 -2.90 -26.32 4.65
CA MET A 178 -3.65 -27.20 3.75
C MET A 178 -4.00 -26.54 2.40
N SER A 179 -3.81 -25.22 2.29
CA SER A 179 -4.12 -24.49 1.06
C SER A 179 -3.09 -24.79 -0.04
N ARG A 180 -3.58 -24.98 -1.27
CA ARG A 180 -2.74 -25.15 -2.46
C ARG A 180 -2.61 -23.82 -3.20
N LEU A 181 -1.94 -22.86 -2.57
CA LEU A 181 -1.67 -21.56 -3.17
C LEU A 181 -0.31 -21.56 -3.86
N PRO A 182 -0.16 -20.89 -5.02
CA PRO A 182 1.15 -20.74 -5.66
C PRO A 182 2.10 -20.00 -4.71
N ALA A 183 3.38 -20.35 -4.75
CA ALA A 183 4.41 -19.64 -4.00
C ALA A 183 4.55 -18.22 -4.59
N PRO A 184 4.34 -17.15 -3.80
CA PRO A 184 4.53 -15.80 -4.28
C PRO A 184 5.99 -15.48 -4.55
N GLU A 185 6.25 -14.63 -5.53
CA GLU A 185 7.54 -13.96 -5.65
C GLU A 185 7.49 -12.69 -4.81
N LEU A 186 8.33 -12.61 -3.77
CA LEU A 186 8.52 -11.35 -3.06
C LEU A 186 9.40 -10.43 -3.92
N PRO A 187 8.97 -9.19 -4.21
CA PRO A 187 9.80 -8.26 -4.95
C PRO A 187 11.13 -8.02 -4.20
N LYS A 188 12.22 -7.85 -4.96
CA LYS A 188 13.51 -7.46 -4.40
C LYS A 188 13.34 -6.15 -3.63
N ARG A 189 13.89 -6.14 -2.41
CA ARG A 189 13.80 -5.09 -1.39
C ARG A 189 13.79 -3.68 -1.99
N ALA A 190 12.74 -2.91 -1.71
CA ALA A 190 12.82 -1.46 -1.77
C ALA A 190 13.58 -0.98 -0.53
N THR A 191 14.73 -0.34 -0.72
CA THR A 191 15.42 0.35 0.37
C THR A 191 14.57 1.56 0.80
N PRO A 192 14.26 1.75 2.10
CA PRO A 192 13.54 2.93 2.56
C PRO A 192 14.26 4.21 2.12
N ILE A 193 13.50 5.26 1.77
CA ILE A 193 14.11 6.58 1.62
C ILE A 193 14.48 7.15 2.98
N SER A 194 15.42 8.09 3.02
CA SER A 194 15.76 8.75 4.26
C SER A 194 14.60 9.60 4.78
N LEU A 195 14.46 9.70 6.11
CA LEU A 195 13.46 10.55 6.76
C LEU A 195 13.55 12.00 6.26
N LYS A 196 14.78 12.51 6.07
CA LYS A 196 15.02 13.85 5.51
C LYS A 196 14.38 14.01 4.13
N LYS A 197 14.54 13.02 3.25
CA LYS A 197 13.98 13.06 1.90
C LYS A 197 12.44 12.96 1.92
N LEU A 198 11.87 12.11 2.76
CA LEU A 198 10.41 12.03 2.96
C LEU A 198 9.84 13.37 3.47
N TRP A 199 10.52 13.99 4.45
CA TRP A 199 10.15 15.31 4.97
C TRP A 199 10.23 16.39 3.89
N GLN A 200 11.23 16.36 3.01
CA GLN A 200 11.34 17.29 1.89
C GLN A 200 10.18 17.16 0.90
N TYR A 201 9.72 15.93 0.62
CA TYR A 201 8.56 15.70 -0.26
C TYR A 201 7.25 16.18 0.34
N SER A 202 6.96 15.78 1.59
CA SER A 202 5.71 16.16 2.24
C SER A 202 5.90 16.22 3.75
N PRO A 203 6.22 17.40 4.31
CA PRO A 203 6.28 17.58 5.76
C PRO A 203 4.93 17.26 6.44
N SER A 204 3.83 17.62 5.78
CA SER A 204 2.46 17.36 6.25
C SER A 204 2.18 15.86 6.36
N GLY A 205 2.45 15.09 5.30
CA GLY A 205 2.26 13.65 5.32
C GLY A 205 3.24 12.95 6.27
N THR A 206 4.49 13.40 6.32
CA THR A 206 5.53 12.82 7.20
C THR A 206 5.16 12.95 8.68
N LEU A 207 4.79 14.17 9.12
CA LEU A 207 4.40 14.40 10.52
C LEU A 207 3.10 13.65 10.85
N ALA A 208 2.10 13.71 9.96
CA ALA A 208 0.83 13.04 10.15
C ALA A 208 0.99 11.51 10.26
N CYS A 209 1.92 10.89 9.52
CA CYS A 209 2.23 9.46 9.67
C CYS A 209 2.75 9.13 11.07
N PHE A 210 3.68 9.92 11.60
CA PHE A 210 4.20 9.73 12.96
C PHE A 210 3.11 9.94 14.02
N CYS A 211 2.34 11.02 13.92
CA CYS A 211 1.25 11.33 14.85
C CYS A 211 0.08 10.33 14.77
N ALA A 212 -0.19 9.75 13.60
CA ALA A 212 -1.15 8.67 13.49
C ALA A 212 -0.71 7.44 14.30
N GLY A 213 0.60 7.17 14.38
CA GLY A 213 1.14 6.11 15.24
C GLY A 213 0.93 6.40 16.72
N LEU A 214 1.23 7.65 17.12
CA LEU A 214 1.03 8.15 18.48
C LEU A 214 -0.42 7.99 18.96
N ILE A 215 -1.39 8.37 18.11
CA ILE A 215 -2.82 8.31 18.42
C ILE A 215 -3.31 6.87 18.43
N ASN A 216 -3.08 6.12 17.34
CA ASN A 216 -3.69 4.80 17.16
C ASN A 216 -3.17 3.79 18.18
N ALA A 217 -1.86 3.73 18.40
CA ALA A 217 -1.30 2.76 19.33
C ALA A 217 -1.70 3.05 20.79
N ALA A 218 -1.63 4.32 21.23
CA ALA A 218 -2.03 4.69 22.58
C ALA A 218 -3.51 4.37 22.81
N SER A 219 -4.37 4.74 21.85
CA SER A 219 -5.80 4.47 21.96
C SER A 219 -6.11 2.98 22.00
N VAL A 220 -5.65 2.19 21.02
CA VAL A 220 -6.00 0.76 20.93
C VAL A 220 -5.43 -0.04 22.11
N SER A 221 -4.27 0.33 22.65
CA SER A 221 -3.64 -0.42 23.75
C SER A 221 -4.07 -0.02 25.15
N LEU A 222 -4.62 1.18 25.35
CA LEU A 222 -4.95 1.71 26.68
C LEU A 222 -6.45 2.01 26.86
N ILE A 223 -7.26 1.97 25.80
CA ILE A 223 -8.71 2.17 25.87
C ILE A 223 -9.39 1.18 26.82
N SER A 224 -8.97 -0.09 26.82
CA SER A 224 -9.52 -1.12 27.71
C SER A 224 -9.20 -0.81 29.17
N LEU A 225 -8.00 -0.31 29.45
CA LEU A 225 -7.59 0.11 30.78
C LEU A 225 -8.39 1.32 31.27
N TYR A 226 -8.69 2.26 30.37
CA TYR A 226 -9.57 3.39 30.68
C TYR A 226 -10.98 2.94 31.03
N ALA A 227 -11.62 2.17 30.15
CA ALA A 227 -12.99 1.71 30.36
C ALA A 227 -13.10 0.84 31.63
N TYR A 228 -12.13 -0.05 31.85
CA TYR A 228 -12.06 -0.89 33.05
C TYR A 228 -11.94 -0.05 34.34
N SER A 229 -11.10 0.99 34.34
CA SER A 229 -10.95 1.86 35.52
C SER A 229 -12.23 2.63 35.88
N LYS A 230 -13.12 2.86 34.90
CA LYS A 230 -14.46 3.43 35.10
C LYS A 230 -15.49 2.41 35.58
N GLY A 231 -15.10 1.16 35.80
CA GLY A 231 -16.01 0.08 36.18
C GLY A 231 -16.90 -0.42 35.03
N ILE A 232 -16.56 -0.10 33.78
CA ILE A 232 -17.31 -0.54 32.61
C ILE A 232 -16.90 -1.98 32.28
N SER A 233 -17.87 -2.90 32.31
CA SER A 233 -17.64 -4.33 32.12
C SER A 233 -18.68 -4.96 31.19
N GLY A 234 -18.44 -6.23 30.82
CA GLY A 234 -19.36 -7.03 30.00
C GLY A 234 -19.66 -6.40 28.65
N ILE A 235 -20.94 -6.47 28.23
CA ILE A 235 -21.36 -6.03 26.89
C ILE A 235 -21.09 -4.55 26.64
N TRP A 236 -21.14 -3.73 27.68
CA TRP A 236 -20.90 -2.29 27.57
C TRP A 236 -19.44 -1.96 27.31
N LEU A 237 -18.52 -2.72 27.91
CA LEU A 237 -17.10 -2.63 27.58
C LEU A 237 -16.88 -3.00 26.11
N SER A 238 -17.50 -4.09 25.64
CA SER A 238 -17.45 -4.48 24.23
C SER A 238 -18.00 -3.41 23.30
N LEU A 239 -19.10 -2.76 23.69
CA LEU A 239 -19.71 -1.68 22.91
C LEU A 239 -18.80 -0.46 22.82
N ILE A 240 -18.12 -0.05 23.90
CA ILE A 240 -17.17 1.06 23.86
C ILE A 240 -15.97 0.75 22.97
N LEU A 241 -15.34 -0.40 23.19
CA LEU A 241 -14.16 -0.84 22.43
C LEU A 241 -14.50 -1.06 20.95
N GLY A 242 -15.64 -1.71 20.69
CA GLY A 242 -16.17 -1.94 19.36
C GLY A 242 -16.56 -0.64 18.66
N SER A 243 -17.18 0.30 19.37
CA SER A 243 -17.56 1.61 18.81
C SER A 243 -16.34 2.40 18.35
N TYR A 244 -15.28 2.46 19.16
CA TYR A 244 -14.02 3.08 18.74
C TYR A 244 -13.50 2.49 17.43
N GLN A 245 -13.46 1.15 17.32
CA GLN A 245 -12.97 0.51 16.11
C GLN A 245 -13.89 0.73 14.90
N MET A 246 -15.20 0.62 15.09
CA MET A 246 -16.20 0.85 14.05
C MET A 246 -16.16 2.28 13.54
N GLY A 247 -15.84 3.24 14.42
CA GLY A 247 -15.61 4.64 14.07
C GLY A 247 -14.50 4.78 13.05
N GLY A 248 -13.36 4.18 13.37
CA GLY A 248 -12.20 4.17 12.49
C GLY A 248 -12.47 3.51 11.14
N LEU A 249 -13.26 2.43 11.11
CA LEU A 249 -13.63 1.74 9.87
C LEU A 249 -14.58 2.58 9.01
N LEU A 250 -15.69 3.04 9.58
CA LEU A 250 -16.73 3.75 8.84
C LEU A 250 -16.28 5.12 8.35
N THR A 251 -15.32 5.74 9.04
CA THR A 251 -14.80 7.06 8.67
C THR A 251 -13.81 7.00 7.49
N GLN A 252 -13.22 5.85 7.18
CA GLN A 252 -12.25 5.72 6.07
C GLN A 252 -12.86 6.05 4.70
N PHE A 253 -14.05 5.52 4.39
CA PHE A 253 -14.71 5.77 3.11
C PHE A 253 -15.07 7.25 2.88
N PRO A 254 -15.80 7.95 3.78
CA PRO A 254 -16.10 9.36 3.59
C PRO A 254 -14.83 10.22 3.63
N THR A 255 -13.82 9.87 4.43
CA THR A 255 -12.54 10.58 4.44
C THR A 255 -11.84 10.49 3.09
N GLY A 256 -11.76 9.30 2.49
CA GLY A 256 -11.18 9.12 1.16
C GLY A 256 -11.91 9.94 0.10
N TRP A 257 -13.24 9.87 0.09
CA TRP A 257 -14.07 10.65 -0.83
C TRP A 257 -13.91 12.17 -0.65
N LEU A 258 -13.79 12.65 0.60
CA LEU A 258 -13.52 14.07 0.89
C LEU A 258 -12.10 14.45 0.44
N ALA A 259 -11.11 13.60 0.68
CA ALA A 259 -9.71 13.83 0.34
C ALA A 259 -9.43 13.90 -1.18
N ASP A 260 -10.29 13.27 -1.98
CA ASP A 260 -10.24 13.34 -3.43
C ASP A 260 -10.85 14.66 -3.97
N ARG A 261 -11.72 15.33 -3.19
CA ARG A 261 -12.46 16.53 -3.62
C ARG A 261 -11.93 17.83 -3.02
N TYR A 262 -11.37 17.74 -1.81
CA TYR A 262 -10.90 18.87 -1.04
C TYR A 262 -9.42 18.71 -0.73
N ASP A 263 -8.76 19.82 -0.36
CA ASP A 263 -7.38 19.79 0.11
C ASP A 263 -7.24 18.80 1.29
N LYS A 264 -6.37 17.81 1.12
CA LYS A 264 -6.14 16.73 2.09
C LYS A 264 -5.72 17.24 3.47
N ARG A 265 -5.08 18.41 3.57
CA ARG A 265 -4.73 19.05 4.85
C ARG A 265 -5.97 19.56 5.57
N VAL A 266 -6.95 20.07 4.82
CA VAL A 266 -8.24 20.52 5.36
C VAL A 266 -9.04 19.35 5.88
N VAL A 267 -9.15 18.28 5.08
CA VAL A 267 -9.86 17.07 5.49
C VAL A 267 -9.22 16.47 6.74
N ALA A 268 -7.89 16.38 6.78
CA ALA A 268 -7.15 15.90 7.96
C ALA A 268 -7.40 16.79 9.18
N SER A 269 -7.39 18.11 9.02
CA SER A 269 -7.64 19.04 10.13
C SER A 269 -9.10 18.97 10.60
N GLY A 270 -10.06 18.76 9.71
CA GLY A 270 -11.45 18.51 10.07
C GLY A 270 -11.60 17.27 10.96
N LEU A 271 -10.92 16.17 10.59
CA LEU A 271 -10.86 14.98 11.43
C LEU A 271 -10.22 15.28 12.79
N MET A 272 -9.10 15.99 12.82
CA MET A 272 -8.44 16.35 14.08
C MET A 272 -9.36 17.19 14.97
N PHE A 273 -10.11 18.13 14.39
CA PHE A 273 -11.07 18.94 15.12
C PHE A 273 -12.24 18.13 15.68
N MET A 274 -12.78 17.17 14.90
CA MET A 274 -13.77 16.22 15.40
C MET A 274 -13.23 15.40 16.58
N GLY A 275 -11.97 14.97 16.51
CA GLY A 275 -11.29 14.28 17.60
C GLY A 275 -11.08 15.15 18.84
N ILE A 276 -10.74 16.43 18.67
CA ILE A 276 -10.63 17.38 19.80
C ILE A 276 -11.97 17.47 20.54
N ILE A 277 -13.07 17.66 19.80
CA ILE A 277 -14.40 17.78 20.40
C ILE A 277 -14.80 16.48 21.11
N SER A 278 -14.72 15.33 20.43
CA SER A 278 -15.16 14.06 20.99
C SER A 278 -14.35 13.65 22.22
N ASN A 279 -13.01 13.76 22.16
CA ASN A 279 -12.16 13.42 23.29
C ASN A 279 -12.30 14.42 24.45
N SER A 280 -12.58 15.71 24.18
CA SER A 280 -12.89 16.68 25.24
C SER A 280 -14.19 16.34 25.96
N LEU A 281 -15.21 15.87 25.24
CA LEU A 281 -16.45 15.37 25.84
C LEU A 281 -16.21 14.08 26.65
N ILE A 282 -15.32 13.17 26.21
CA ILE A 282 -14.92 12.00 27.00
C ILE A 282 -14.20 12.42 28.30
N VAL A 283 -13.40 13.48 28.28
CA VAL A 283 -12.80 14.05 29.49
C VAL A 283 -13.87 14.63 30.41
N LEU A 284 -14.85 15.36 29.88
CA LEU A 284 -15.93 15.96 30.66
C LEU A 284 -16.84 14.91 31.32
N ASP A 285 -17.01 13.74 30.71
CA ASP A 285 -17.69 12.57 31.30
C ASP A 285 -17.08 12.12 32.65
N ASN A 286 -15.81 12.46 32.93
CA ASN A 286 -15.20 12.20 34.24
C ASN A 286 -15.79 13.08 35.36
N PHE A 287 -16.23 14.30 35.02
CA PHE A 287 -16.82 15.26 35.96
C PHE A 287 -18.35 15.22 35.98
N TYR A 288 -18.95 14.96 34.81
CA TYR A 288 -20.40 14.92 34.60
C TYR A 288 -20.75 13.62 33.88
N PRO A 289 -21.07 12.54 34.61
CA PRO A 289 -21.29 11.23 34.02
C PRO A 289 -22.41 11.26 32.98
N TYR A 290 -22.10 10.81 31.77
CA TYR A 290 -23.06 10.70 30.68
C TYR A 290 -23.69 9.30 30.63
N PRO A 291 -24.85 9.15 29.96
CA PRO A 291 -25.35 7.85 29.57
C PRO A 291 -24.32 7.10 28.74
N ILE A 292 -24.19 5.79 28.98
CA ILE A 292 -23.15 4.97 28.35
C ILE A 292 -23.30 4.86 26.83
N GLU A 293 -24.52 5.03 26.32
CA GLU A 293 -24.81 5.09 24.89
C GLU A 293 -24.21 6.35 24.24
N LEU A 294 -24.29 7.49 24.93
CA LEU A 294 -23.64 8.72 24.47
C LEU A 294 -22.12 8.54 24.49
N LEU A 295 -21.58 7.92 25.54
CA LEU A 295 -20.16 7.60 25.62
C LEU A 295 -19.71 6.73 24.44
N ALA A 296 -20.46 5.68 24.09
CA ALA A 296 -20.18 4.84 22.92
C ALA A 296 -20.14 5.64 21.61
N VAL A 297 -21.05 6.61 21.42
CA VAL A 297 -21.03 7.52 20.26
C VAL A 297 -19.79 8.41 20.27
N LEU A 298 -19.39 8.95 21.42
CA LEU A 298 -18.16 9.75 21.53
C LEU A 298 -16.91 8.93 21.19
N PHE A 299 -16.85 7.69 21.65
CA PHE A 299 -15.79 6.74 21.30
C PHE A 299 -15.77 6.42 19.80
N TRP A 300 -16.94 6.27 19.18
CA TRP A 300 -17.06 6.09 17.74
C TRP A 300 -16.48 7.28 16.97
N VAL A 301 -16.82 8.52 17.36
CA VAL A 301 -16.26 9.73 16.73
C VAL A 301 -14.75 9.84 16.99
N SER A 302 -14.29 9.54 18.20
CA SER A 302 -12.86 9.53 18.56
C SER A 302 -12.06 8.56 17.69
N GLY A 303 -12.51 7.31 17.56
CA GLY A 303 -11.84 6.33 16.70
C GLY A 303 -11.86 6.72 15.23
N GLY A 304 -12.96 7.30 14.75
CA GLY A 304 -13.06 7.85 13.39
C GLY A 304 -12.02 8.94 13.09
N SER A 305 -11.81 9.86 14.04
CA SER A 305 -10.87 10.97 13.89
C SER A 305 -9.40 10.52 13.83
N GLY A 306 -9.01 9.53 14.63
CA GLY A 306 -7.61 9.08 14.74
C GLY A 306 -7.18 8.07 13.67
N VAL A 307 -8.03 7.07 13.38
CA VAL A 307 -7.66 5.95 12.49
C VAL A 307 -7.51 6.40 11.04
N ALA A 308 -8.33 7.36 10.59
CA ALA A 308 -8.31 7.86 9.21
C ALA A 308 -7.08 8.75 8.90
N LEU A 309 -6.31 9.18 9.91
CA LEU A 309 -5.16 10.07 9.72
C LEU A 309 -4.04 9.42 8.91
N PHE A 310 -3.72 8.13 9.14
CA PHE A 310 -2.61 7.47 8.44
C PHE A 310 -2.86 7.30 6.94
N PRO A 311 -4.00 6.73 6.48
CA PRO A 311 -4.30 6.66 5.05
C PRO A 311 -4.26 8.03 4.37
N LEU A 312 -4.76 9.07 5.04
CA LEU A 312 -4.74 10.42 4.51
C LEU A 312 -3.31 10.99 4.43
N ALA A 313 -2.48 10.75 5.44
CA ALA A 313 -1.06 11.11 5.44
C ALA A 313 -0.31 10.42 4.29
N VAL A 314 -0.59 9.14 4.04
CA VAL A 314 -0.04 8.39 2.90
C VAL A 314 -0.42 9.08 1.59
N THR A 315 -1.70 9.37 1.36
CA THR A 315 -2.11 10.05 0.11
C THR A 315 -1.43 11.42 -0.06
N GLN A 316 -1.22 12.18 1.01
CA GLN A 316 -0.48 13.46 0.96
C GLN A 316 0.99 13.28 0.56
N VAL A 317 1.65 12.18 0.91
CA VAL A 317 3.01 11.92 0.44
C VAL A 317 2.98 11.51 -1.04
N PHE A 318 2.02 10.65 -1.42
CA PHE A 318 1.91 10.11 -2.77
C PHE A 318 1.67 11.20 -3.83
N ASP A 319 1.04 12.32 -3.48
CA ASP A 319 0.90 13.48 -4.36
C ASP A 319 2.23 14.20 -4.70
N HIS A 320 3.31 13.92 -3.97
CA HIS A 320 4.59 14.64 -4.07
C HIS A 320 5.78 13.72 -4.40
N ILE A 321 5.54 12.44 -4.73
CA ILE A 321 6.60 11.47 -5.05
C ILE A 321 6.34 10.81 -6.40
N GLU A 322 7.43 10.47 -7.08
CA GLU A 322 7.34 9.67 -8.30
C GLU A 322 7.00 8.20 -8.00
N GLN A 323 6.42 7.50 -8.98
CA GLN A 323 6.05 6.08 -8.85
C GLN A 323 7.23 5.18 -8.46
N LYS A 324 8.46 5.51 -8.89
CA LYS A 324 9.68 4.77 -8.54
C LYS A 324 10.02 4.85 -7.04
N GLU A 325 9.52 5.87 -6.35
CA GLU A 325 9.78 6.14 -4.93
C GLU A 325 8.63 5.72 -4.02
N ALA A 326 7.47 5.35 -4.58
CA ALA A 326 6.27 4.94 -3.84
C ALA A 326 6.53 3.79 -2.84
N MET A 327 7.21 2.73 -3.29
CA MET A 327 7.54 1.58 -2.43
C MET A 327 8.51 1.96 -1.29
N PRO A 328 9.69 2.55 -1.58
CA PRO A 328 10.59 3.11 -0.56
C PRO A 328 9.95 4.09 0.44
N ALA A 329 9.08 4.98 -0.04
CA ALA A 329 8.38 5.96 0.79
C ALA A 329 7.40 5.28 1.74
N THR A 330 6.64 4.30 1.26
CA THR A 330 5.70 3.51 2.06
C THR A 330 6.42 2.81 3.22
N SER A 331 7.60 2.23 2.97
CA SER A 331 8.41 1.61 4.04
C SER A 331 8.81 2.63 5.12
N THR A 332 9.17 3.85 4.72
CA THR A 332 9.56 4.91 5.65
C THR A 332 8.37 5.43 6.47
N MET A 333 7.21 5.58 5.84
CA MET A 333 5.95 5.95 6.50
C MET A 333 5.52 4.90 7.53
N GLN A 334 5.66 3.61 7.21
CA GLN A 334 5.38 2.52 8.15
C GLN A 334 6.36 2.49 9.33
N ILE A 335 7.64 2.81 9.11
CA ILE A 335 8.61 2.98 10.21
C ILE A 335 8.17 4.13 11.12
N LEU A 336 7.79 5.28 10.57
CA LEU A 336 7.31 6.42 11.36
C LEU A 336 6.04 6.09 12.16
N LEU A 337 5.09 5.40 11.53
CA LEU A 337 3.90 4.89 12.20
C LEU A 337 4.28 3.97 13.38
N GLY A 338 5.24 3.07 13.17
CA GLY A 338 5.77 2.19 14.21
C GLY A 338 6.47 2.94 15.34
N VAL A 339 7.30 3.94 15.04
CA VAL A 339 7.99 4.76 16.06
C VAL A 339 6.96 5.52 16.90
N GLY A 340 5.97 6.15 16.27
CA GLY A 340 4.83 6.72 16.98
C GLY A 340 4.07 5.67 17.79
N GLY A 341 3.96 4.45 17.26
CA GLY A 341 3.32 3.32 17.95
C GLY A 341 4.07 2.80 19.18
N VAL A 342 5.36 3.06 19.30
CA VAL A 342 6.17 2.78 20.51
C VAL A 342 6.06 3.94 21.49
N ILE A 343 6.26 5.17 21.02
CA ILE A 343 6.28 6.35 21.89
C ILE A 343 4.90 6.62 22.48
N GLY A 344 3.83 6.40 21.70
CA GLY A 344 2.49 6.78 22.06
C GLY A 344 1.98 6.13 23.35
N PRO A 345 1.93 4.79 23.44
CA PRO A 345 1.46 4.15 24.66
C PRO A 345 2.40 4.38 25.84
N ILE A 346 3.72 4.52 25.65
CA ILE A 346 4.67 4.85 26.74
C ILE A 346 4.33 6.22 27.36
N VAL A 347 4.18 7.25 26.52
CA VAL A 347 3.89 8.60 27.01
C VAL A 347 2.49 8.66 27.62
N ALA A 348 1.50 8.09 26.93
CA ALA A 348 0.12 8.08 27.42
C ALA A 348 -0.01 7.32 28.74
N SER A 349 0.60 6.13 28.86
CA SER A 349 0.52 5.33 30.08
C SER A 349 1.27 5.93 31.25
N PHE A 350 2.39 6.62 31.00
CA PHE A 350 3.09 7.39 32.01
C PHE A 350 2.21 8.51 32.56
N LEU A 351 1.57 9.29 31.69
CA LEU A 351 0.63 10.34 32.11
C LEU A 351 -0.57 9.77 32.89
N MET A 352 -1.10 8.61 32.45
CA MET A 352 -2.16 7.91 33.18
C MET A 352 -1.72 7.39 34.56
N ASN A 353 -0.44 7.11 34.74
CA ASN A 353 0.12 6.63 36.01
C ASN A 353 0.34 7.77 37.01
N GLU A 354 0.93 8.87 36.55
CA GLU A 354 1.29 10.00 37.41
C GLU A 354 0.10 10.85 37.83
N PHE A 355 -0.93 10.92 36.99
CA PHE A 355 -2.09 11.77 37.24
C PHE A 355 -3.35 10.93 37.44
N ASP A 356 -4.05 10.59 36.36
CA ASP A 356 -5.29 9.81 36.40
C ASP A 356 -5.48 9.12 35.03
N VAL A 357 -6.24 8.04 34.98
CA VAL A 357 -6.53 7.27 33.77
C VAL A 357 -7.18 8.12 32.67
N VAL A 358 -7.90 9.19 33.00
CA VAL A 358 -8.45 10.14 32.00
C VAL A 358 -7.36 10.85 31.16
N TRP A 359 -6.10 10.88 31.62
CA TRP A 359 -4.99 11.51 30.91
C TRP A 359 -4.62 10.86 29.58
N LEU A 360 -5.13 9.66 29.30
CA LEU A 360 -5.14 9.11 27.94
C LEU A 360 -5.75 10.11 26.94
N TYR A 361 -6.90 10.72 27.29
CA TYR A 361 -7.61 11.61 26.39
C TYR A 361 -7.01 13.01 26.35
N TYR A 362 -6.47 13.52 27.45
CA TYR A 362 -5.66 14.75 27.42
C TYR A 362 -4.45 14.63 26.49
N TYR A 363 -3.76 13.48 26.54
CA TYR A 363 -2.69 13.16 25.61
C TYR A 363 -3.20 13.12 24.15
N ILE A 364 -4.29 12.40 23.88
CA ILE A 364 -4.86 12.31 22.53
C ILE A 364 -5.26 13.70 22.01
N ILE A 365 -5.96 14.52 22.81
CA ILE A 365 -6.34 15.89 22.47
C ILE A 365 -5.11 16.73 22.12
N THR A 366 -4.04 16.63 22.91
CA THR A 366 -2.80 17.37 22.68
C THR A 366 -2.19 17.02 21.31
N VAL A 367 -2.13 15.73 20.96
CA VAL A 367 -1.63 15.31 19.64
C VAL A 367 -2.57 15.77 18.52
N HIS A 368 -3.89 15.74 18.71
CA HIS A 368 -4.85 16.25 17.73
C HIS A 368 -4.71 17.76 17.51
N ILE A 369 -4.57 18.56 18.57
CA ILE A 369 -4.32 20.01 18.49
C ILE A 369 -3.01 20.27 17.75
N PHE A 370 -1.94 19.53 18.09
CA PHE A 370 -0.65 19.68 17.44
C PHE A 370 -0.73 19.43 15.92
N VAL A 371 -1.37 18.33 15.50
CA VAL A 371 -1.57 18.01 14.07
C VAL A 371 -2.46 19.05 13.41
N PHE A 372 -3.58 19.44 14.03
CA PHE A 372 -4.50 20.46 13.52
C PHE A 372 -3.78 21.78 13.25
N VAL A 373 -3.08 22.31 14.25
CA VAL A 373 -2.35 23.59 14.15
C VAL A 373 -1.26 23.49 13.09
N PHE A 374 -0.48 22.40 13.07
CA PHE A 374 0.58 22.22 12.09
C PHE A 374 0.04 22.19 10.65
N LEU A 375 -1.02 21.42 10.39
CA LEU A 375 -1.59 21.29 9.05
C LEU A 375 -2.25 22.59 8.59
N MET A 376 -2.96 23.29 9.47
CA MET A 376 -3.56 24.59 9.15
C MET A 376 -2.52 25.67 8.95
N ALA A 377 -1.49 25.76 9.79
CA ALA A 377 -0.38 26.69 9.58
C ALA A 377 0.30 26.43 8.23
N ARG A 378 0.58 25.17 7.87
CA ARG A 378 1.17 24.86 6.56
C ARG A 378 0.25 25.17 5.40
N LYS A 379 -1.06 25.00 5.55
CA LYS A 379 -2.03 25.41 4.52
C LYS A 379 -2.03 26.92 4.31
N LEU A 380 -2.05 27.69 5.40
CA LEU A 380 -2.18 29.15 5.37
C LEU A 380 -0.88 29.85 4.94
N PHE A 381 0.28 29.33 5.36
CA PHE A 381 1.57 30.00 5.17
C PHE A 381 2.47 29.36 4.08
N VAL A 382 2.16 28.16 3.58
CA VAL A 382 3.02 27.46 2.60
C VAL A 382 2.22 26.93 1.42
N ARG A 383 2.24 27.66 0.30
CA ARG A 383 1.73 27.21 -0.99
C ARG A 383 2.59 26.03 -1.46
N THR A 384 2.01 24.85 -1.61
CA THR A 384 2.73 23.65 -2.04
C THR A 384 2.19 23.25 -3.40
N GLU A 385 3.05 23.26 -4.41
CA GLU A 385 2.70 22.75 -5.73
C GLU A 385 2.63 21.22 -5.66
N THR A 386 1.47 20.67 -5.97
CA THR A 386 1.30 19.23 -6.18
C THR A 386 1.87 18.86 -7.54
N LEU A 387 2.53 17.71 -7.66
CA LEU A 387 2.88 17.19 -8.98
C LEU A 387 1.58 17.09 -9.81
N PRO A 388 1.59 17.43 -11.11
CA PRO A 388 0.43 17.25 -11.96
C PRO A 388 -0.03 15.80 -11.83
N ALA A 389 -1.30 15.59 -11.46
CA ALA A 389 -1.88 14.26 -11.46
C ALA A 389 -1.61 13.67 -12.85
N ALA A 390 -1.00 12.47 -12.92
CA ALA A 390 -0.86 11.76 -14.18
C ALA A 390 -2.24 11.78 -14.84
N SER A 391 -2.34 12.51 -15.96
CA SER A 391 -3.58 13.05 -16.49
C SER A 391 -4.72 12.05 -16.40
N SER A 392 -5.77 12.38 -15.65
CA SER A 392 -7.06 11.71 -15.84
C SER A 392 -7.48 11.98 -17.27
N PHE A 393 -7.63 10.91 -18.07
CA PHE A 393 -8.10 10.97 -19.44
C PHE A 393 -9.49 11.63 -19.44
N LYS A 394 -9.53 12.96 -19.60
CA LYS A 394 -10.76 13.68 -19.88
C LYS A 394 -11.07 13.39 -21.34
N VAL A 395 -12.14 12.67 -21.58
CA VAL A 395 -12.76 12.64 -22.92
C VAL A 395 -13.32 14.05 -23.12
N ASN A 396 -12.54 14.91 -23.77
CA ASN A 396 -13.09 16.12 -24.37
C ASN A 396 -13.99 15.65 -25.50
N VAL A 397 -15.30 15.63 -25.26
CA VAL A 397 -16.27 15.56 -26.36
C VAL A 397 -16.40 16.98 -26.90
N GLN A 398 -15.43 17.39 -27.70
CA GLN A 398 -15.55 18.61 -28.49
C GLN A 398 -16.40 18.29 -29.72
N PRO A 399 -17.46 19.06 -30.02
CA PRO A 399 -18.23 18.87 -31.23
C PRO A 399 -17.32 19.15 -32.43
N MET A 400 -17.38 18.24 -33.41
CA MET A 400 -16.54 18.19 -34.60
C MET A 400 -16.57 19.55 -35.33
N GLY A 401 -15.47 20.29 -35.21
CA GLY A 401 -15.20 21.54 -35.92
C GLY A 401 -13.78 21.47 -36.46
N SER A 402 -13.65 21.57 -37.77
CA SER A 402 -12.44 21.41 -38.55
C SER A 402 -11.37 22.45 -38.22
N SER A 403 -10.23 22.01 -37.69
CA SER A 403 -8.91 22.59 -37.99
C SER A 403 -7.83 21.63 -37.50
N SER A 404 -6.91 21.33 -38.40
CA SER A 404 -5.74 20.47 -38.22
C SER A 404 -4.79 21.02 -37.16
N ASP A 405 -4.63 20.28 -36.07
CA ASP A 405 -3.40 20.29 -35.27
C ASP A 405 -3.17 18.84 -34.82
N TYR A 406 -2.11 18.24 -35.36
CA TYR A 406 -1.77 16.84 -35.12
C TYR A 406 -1.00 16.73 -33.80
N ASP A 407 -1.64 16.21 -32.75
CA ASP A 407 -1.00 15.79 -31.51
C ASP A 407 -0.15 14.51 -31.76
N PRO A 408 1.19 14.55 -31.59
CA PRO A 408 2.07 13.41 -31.93
C PRO A 408 1.97 12.21 -30.98
N MET A 409 1.15 12.26 -29.92
CA MET A 409 1.18 11.23 -28.87
C MET A 409 -0.09 10.37 -28.74
N MET A 410 -0.99 10.42 -29.73
CA MET A 410 -2.19 9.58 -29.82
C MET A 410 -2.12 8.57 -30.97
N ASP A 411 -1.25 7.55 -30.89
CA ASP A 411 -1.42 6.31 -31.65
C ASP A 411 -0.81 5.06 -30.97
N PHE A 412 -1.15 4.85 -29.69
CA PHE A 412 -0.98 3.54 -29.03
C PHE A 412 -2.18 2.59 -29.27
N LYS A 413 -3.17 2.99 -30.08
CA LYS A 413 -4.40 2.22 -30.39
C LYS A 413 -4.33 1.41 -31.69
N ASP A 414 -3.31 1.56 -32.50
CA ASP A 414 -3.24 0.89 -33.81
C ASP A 414 -2.96 -0.61 -33.75
N ILE A 415 -2.48 -1.14 -32.61
CA ILE A 415 -2.35 -2.59 -32.44
C ILE A 415 -3.73 -3.25 -32.56
N ASP A 416 -4.82 -2.59 -32.16
CA ASP A 416 -6.16 -3.21 -32.22
C ASP A 416 -6.71 -3.33 -33.64
N LYS A 417 -6.20 -2.56 -34.62
CA LYS A 417 -6.56 -2.65 -36.04
C LYS A 417 -5.67 -3.60 -36.86
N ALA A 418 -4.62 -4.18 -36.27
CA ALA A 418 -3.71 -5.08 -36.96
C ALA A 418 -4.38 -6.41 -37.39
N ASN A 419 -3.98 -6.93 -38.56
CA ASN A 419 -4.36 -8.25 -39.08
C ASN A 419 -4.19 -9.32 -37.97
N PRO A 420 -5.17 -10.24 -37.75
CA PRO A 420 -5.07 -11.31 -36.75
C PRO A 420 -3.76 -12.13 -36.83
N GLU A 421 -3.20 -12.32 -38.04
CA GLU A 421 -1.92 -13.00 -38.24
C GLU A 421 -0.74 -12.21 -37.64
N LEU A 422 -0.76 -10.89 -37.75
CA LEU A 422 0.24 -10.00 -37.16
C LEU A 422 0.16 -10.02 -35.63
N LYS A 423 -1.06 -10.01 -35.07
CA LYS A 423 -1.27 -10.12 -33.61
C LYS A 423 -0.71 -11.44 -33.06
N LEU A 424 -0.93 -12.54 -33.78
CA LEU A 424 -0.40 -13.85 -33.41
C LEU A 424 1.13 -13.89 -33.45
N LEU A 425 1.75 -13.33 -34.50
CA LEU A 425 3.20 -13.24 -34.60
C LEU A 425 3.80 -12.41 -33.45
N ILE A 426 3.25 -11.23 -33.18
CA ILE A 426 3.72 -10.36 -32.09
C ILE A 426 3.57 -11.07 -30.75
N ALA A 427 2.44 -11.74 -30.50
CA ALA A 427 2.24 -12.52 -29.27
C ALA A 427 3.23 -13.69 -29.14
N ALA A 428 3.53 -14.40 -30.24
CA ALA A 428 4.50 -15.50 -30.27
C ALA A 428 5.93 -15.01 -29.98
N LEU A 429 6.35 -13.89 -30.56
CA LEU A 429 7.64 -13.26 -30.27
C LEU A 429 7.76 -12.83 -28.80
N GLY A 430 6.64 -12.45 -28.18
CA GLY A 430 6.55 -12.11 -26.75
C GLY A 430 6.80 -13.30 -25.80
N GLN A 431 6.64 -14.53 -26.28
CA GLN A 431 6.94 -15.75 -25.52
C GLN A 431 8.43 -16.11 -25.52
N ASN A 432 9.29 -15.27 -26.12
CA ASN A 432 10.74 -15.42 -26.11
C ASN A 432 11.20 -16.76 -26.74
N PRO A 433 10.82 -17.01 -28.01
CA PRO A 433 11.13 -18.25 -28.71
C PRO A 433 12.64 -18.45 -28.87
N SER A 434 13.08 -19.71 -28.93
CA SER A 434 14.50 -20.05 -29.11
C SER A 434 15.10 -19.54 -30.42
N ASP A 435 14.27 -19.41 -31.46
CA ASP A 435 14.66 -18.82 -32.76
C ASP A 435 13.55 -17.87 -33.26
N PRO A 436 13.64 -16.56 -32.95
CA PRO A 436 12.68 -15.57 -33.43
C PRO A 436 12.78 -15.34 -34.94
N GLY A 437 13.95 -15.57 -35.56
CA GLY A 437 14.17 -15.37 -37.00
C GLY A 437 13.36 -16.33 -37.86
N ILE A 438 13.29 -17.61 -37.46
CA ILE A 438 12.46 -18.61 -38.15
C ILE A 438 10.98 -18.24 -38.09
N LEU A 439 10.48 -17.75 -36.96
CA LEU A 439 9.07 -17.34 -36.81
C LEU A 439 8.72 -16.15 -37.70
N ILE A 440 9.61 -15.14 -37.75
CA ILE A 440 9.45 -13.97 -38.62
C ILE A 440 9.46 -14.40 -40.09
N LYS A 441 10.39 -15.29 -40.47
CA LYS A 441 10.48 -15.84 -41.84
C LYS A 441 9.23 -16.62 -42.24
N LEU A 442 8.77 -17.54 -41.40
CA LEU A 442 7.58 -18.35 -41.66
C LEU A 442 6.33 -17.48 -41.75
N ALA A 443 6.20 -16.46 -40.90
CA ALA A 443 5.11 -15.53 -40.98
C ALA A 443 5.13 -14.75 -42.31
N LEU A 444 6.27 -14.16 -42.69
CA LEU A 444 6.37 -13.38 -43.93
C LEU A 444 6.27 -14.22 -45.21
N GLN A 445 6.58 -15.52 -45.16
CA GLN A 445 6.45 -16.44 -46.30
C GLN A 445 5.07 -17.10 -46.38
N GLY A 446 4.44 -17.38 -45.24
CA GLY A 446 3.17 -18.12 -45.15
C GLY A 446 1.92 -17.25 -45.05
N SER A 447 2.08 -15.94 -44.86
CA SER A 447 0.96 -14.99 -44.69
C SER A 447 1.13 -13.74 -45.56
N SER A 448 0.06 -12.97 -45.72
CA SER A 448 0.06 -11.71 -46.50
C SER A 448 0.72 -10.53 -45.78
N LEU A 449 1.54 -10.80 -44.76
CA LEU A 449 2.16 -9.77 -43.94
C LEU A 449 3.30 -9.06 -44.67
N ASN A 450 3.34 -7.73 -44.53
CA ASN A 450 4.44 -6.93 -45.06
C ASN A 450 5.55 -6.77 -44.02
N ALA A 451 6.80 -6.72 -44.50
CA ALA A 451 7.97 -6.56 -43.64
C ALA A 451 7.96 -5.23 -42.87
N HIS A 452 7.45 -4.14 -43.47
CA HIS A 452 7.33 -2.84 -42.80
C HIS A 452 6.31 -2.87 -41.64
N ASP A 453 5.15 -3.52 -41.83
CA ASP A 453 4.12 -3.64 -40.79
C ASP A 453 4.65 -4.46 -39.60
N VAL A 454 5.38 -5.54 -39.89
CA VAL A 454 6.04 -6.37 -38.88
C VAL A 454 7.10 -5.56 -38.12
N ALA A 455 7.95 -4.81 -38.82
CA ALA A 455 8.97 -3.95 -38.21
C ALA A 455 8.35 -2.91 -37.26
N LYS A 456 7.37 -2.14 -37.75
CA LYS A 456 6.68 -1.10 -36.97
C LYS A 456 6.07 -1.70 -35.70
N ASN A 457 5.39 -2.84 -35.81
CA ASN A 457 4.72 -3.48 -34.68
C ASN A 457 5.70 -4.15 -33.70
N ILE A 458 6.82 -4.70 -34.16
CA ILE A 458 7.90 -5.20 -33.29
C ILE A 458 8.48 -4.06 -32.45
N VAL A 459 8.81 -2.94 -33.09
CA VAL A 459 9.38 -1.77 -32.42
C VAL A 459 8.38 -1.13 -31.47
N LEU A 460 7.08 -1.14 -31.81
CA LEU A 460 6.00 -0.66 -30.94
C LEU A 460 5.78 -1.57 -29.72
N ALA A 461 5.66 -2.88 -29.92
CA ALA A 461 5.33 -3.86 -28.88
C ALA A 461 6.51 -4.15 -27.94
N TYR A 462 7.74 -4.14 -28.45
CA TYR A 462 8.94 -4.53 -27.71
C TYR A 462 10.06 -3.47 -27.76
N PRO A 463 9.87 -2.26 -27.20
CA PRO A 463 10.82 -1.14 -27.37
C PRO A 463 12.26 -1.45 -26.92
N LYS A 464 12.43 -2.33 -25.92
CA LYS A 464 13.74 -2.71 -25.36
C LYS A 464 14.44 -3.85 -26.12
N LYS A 465 13.69 -4.62 -26.90
CA LYS A 465 14.18 -5.74 -27.72
C LYS A 465 13.99 -5.47 -29.22
N GLY A 466 13.53 -4.28 -29.57
CA GLY A 466 13.14 -3.91 -30.92
C GLY A 466 14.31 -3.99 -31.88
N GLY A 467 15.50 -3.51 -31.48
CA GLY A 467 16.73 -3.63 -32.25
C GLY A 467 17.09 -5.09 -32.58
N ASP A 468 17.13 -5.97 -31.57
CA ASP A 468 17.46 -7.39 -31.77
C ASP A 468 16.47 -8.11 -32.69
N MET A 469 15.16 -7.87 -32.50
CA MET A 469 14.12 -8.47 -33.34
C MET A 469 14.12 -7.89 -34.76
N LEU A 470 14.45 -6.60 -34.90
CA LEU A 470 14.61 -5.92 -36.19
C LEU A 470 15.82 -6.46 -36.95
N ARG A 471 16.93 -6.74 -36.27
CA ARG A 471 18.10 -7.40 -36.86
C ARG A 471 17.72 -8.74 -37.48
N HIS A 472 17.01 -9.60 -36.75
CA HIS A 472 16.51 -10.87 -37.29
C HIS A 472 15.57 -10.71 -38.50
N LEU A 473 14.74 -9.66 -38.50
CA LEU A 473 13.90 -9.35 -39.66
C LEU A 473 14.74 -8.99 -40.90
N ILE A 474 15.76 -8.16 -40.72
CA ILE A 474 16.63 -7.67 -41.80
C ILE A 474 17.54 -8.79 -42.32
N GLU A 475 18.09 -9.63 -41.44
CA GLU A 475 18.90 -10.80 -41.81
C GLU A 475 18.14 -11.75 -42.76
N GLN A 476 16.84 -11.93 -42.54
CA GLN A 476 16.01 -12.78 -43.39
C GLN A 476 15.58 -12.09 -44.69
N PHE A 477 15.54 -10.75 -44.71
CA PHE A 477 15.05 -9.96 -45.85
C PHE A 477 15.95 -8.75 -46.17
N PRO A 478 17.23 -8.95 -46.52
CA PRO A 478 18.19 -7.86 -46.69
C PRO A 478 17.77 -6.87 -47.78
N LYS A 479 17.11 -7.36 -48.84
CA LYS A 479 16.63 -6.53 -49.96
C LYS A 479 15.55 -5.50 -49.57
N ARG A 480 14.92 -5.64 -48.40
CA ARG A 480 13.87 -4.73 -47.90
C ARG A 480 14.34 -3.80 -46.78
N ARG A 481 15.66 -3.73 -46.52
CA ARG A 481 16.25 -2.91 -45.44
C ARG A 481 15.81 -1.45 -45.52
N LEU A 482 15.88 -0.84 -46.71
CA LEU A 482 15.48 0.55 -46.92
C LEU A 482 13.98 0.77 -46.66
N GLU A 483 13.11 -0.12 -47.16
CA GLU A 483 11.66 -0.04 -46.92
C GLU A 483 11.32 -0.07 -45.41
N VAL A 484 12.04 -0.92 -44.66
CA VAL A 484 11.90 -1.02 -43.21
C VAL A 484 12.42 0.24 -42.52
N ALA A 485 13.55 0.79 -42.94
CA ALA A 485 14.08 2.06 -42.41
C ALA A 485 13.07 3.21 -42.58
N TYR A 486 12.51 3.37 -43.78
CA TYR A 486 11.49 4.39 -44.06
C TYR A 486 10.23 4.20 -43.22
N SER A 487 9.77 2.96 -43.00
CA SER A 487 8.58 2.73 -42.17
C SER A 487 8.76 3.05 -40.68
N LEU A 488 10.01 3.14 -40.22
CA LEU A 488 10.35 3.45 -38.84
C LEU A 488 10.65 4.94 -38.63
N HIS A 489 10.67 5.76 -39.70
CA HIS A 489 10.96 7.19 -39.65
C HIS A 489 10.23 7.91 -38.51
N ASP A 490 8.90 7.78 -38.44
CA ASP A 490 8.10 8.45 -37.42
C ASP A 490 8.34 7.91 -36.01
N LEU A 491 8.77 6.65 -35.89
CA LEU A 491 9.10 6.04 -34.60
C LEU A 491 10.45 6.52 -34.06
N PHE A 492 11.39 6.88 -34.92
CA PHE A 492 12.66 7.50 -34.51
C PHE A 492 12.42 8.88 -33.89
N ILE A 493 11.45 9.65 -34.40
CA ILE A 493 11.05 10.94 -33.82
C ILE A 493 10.49 10.77 -32.40
N LEU A 494 9.68 9.73 -32.18
CA LEU A 494 8.92 9.55 -30.93
C LEU A 494 9.66 8.80 -29.81
N ARG A 495 10.89 8.34 -30.02
CA ARG A 495 11.61 7.41 -29.12
C ARG A 495 12.85 8.06 -28.49
N LYS A 496 13.21 7.59 -27.29
CA LYS A 496 14.42 8.01 -26.58
C LYS A 496 15.68 7.63 -27.38
N GLU A 497 16.70 8.48 -27.36
CA GLU A 497 18.00 8.33 -28.03
C GLU A 497 18.58 6.90 -27.94
N ARG A 498 18.56 6.29 -26.75
CA ARG A 498 19.03 4.90 -26.55
C ARG A 498 18.31 3.87 -27.44
N ILE A 499 17.01 4.01 -27.66
CA ILE A 499 16.22 3.07 -28.49
C ILE A 499 16.52 3.32 -29.96
N ASN A 500 16.67 4.59 -30.36
CA ASN A 500 17.06 4.96 -31.72
C ASN A 500 18.42 4.38 -32.08
N ASN A 501 19.40 4.44 -31.19
CA ASN A 501 20.72 3.84 -31.42
C ASN A 501 20.63 2.32 -31.66
N LEU A 502 19.79 1.59 -30.91
CA LEU A 502 19.60 0.15 -31.12
C LEU A 502 18.92 -0.17 -32.46
N LEU A 503 18.00 0.68 -32.92
CA LEU A 503 17.34 0.50 -34.21
C LEU A 503 18.28 0.85 -35.37
N GLN A 504 19.08 1.91 -35.22
CA GLN A 504 20.10 2.31 -36.18
C GLN A 504 21.19 1.23 -36.31
N GLU A 505 21.70 0.71 -35.19
CA GLU A 505 22.65 -0.41 -35.19
C GLU A 505 22.10 -1.62 -35.93
N ALA A 506 20.82 -1.96 -35.72
CA ALA A 506 20.18 -3.08 -36.41
C ALA A 506 19.99 -2.82 -37.92
N LEU A 507 19.73 -1.58 -38.34
CA LEU A 507 19.56 -1.21 -39.74
C LEU A 507 20.89 -1.15 -40.50
N LEU A 508 21.96 -0.66 -39.85
CA LEU A 508 23.29 -0.54 -40.45
C LEU A 508 24.05 -1.87 -40.49
N ASP A 509 23.67 -2.84 -39.67
CA ASP A 509 24.32 -4.15 -39.64
C ASP A 509 24.15 -4.89 -40.98
N GLY A 510 25.27 -5.13 -41.67
CA GLY A 510 25.33 -5.73 -43.00
C GLY A 510 24.82 -4.84 -44.14
N ALA A 511 24.72 -3.52 -43.95
CA ALA A 511 24.33 -2.54 -44.97
C ALA A 511 25.43 -2.31 -46.02
N SER A 512 25.03 -2.13 -47.29
CA SER A 512 25.95 -1.62 -48.31
C SER A 512 26.28 -0.15 -48.04
N VAL A 513 27.35 0.37 -48.64
CA VAL A 513 27.77 1.78 -48.46
C VAL A 513 26.63 2.74 -48.86
N GLU A 514 25.94 2.46 -49.97
CA GLU A 514 24.79 3.26 -50.44
C GLU A 514 23.56 3.15 -49.52
N GLU A 515 23.32 1.98 -48.91
CA GLU A 515 22.23 1.80 -47.94
C GLU A 515 22.51 2.54 -46.64
N ALA A 516 23.74 2.46 -46.14
CA ALA A 516 24.17 3.14 -44.93
C ALA A 516 24.08 4.66 -45.07
N GLU A 517 24.47 5.20 -46.23
CA GLU A 517 24.35 6.63 -46.55
C GLU A 517 22.89 7.10 -46.48
N LYS A 518 21.97 6.40 -47.16
CA LYS A 518 20.53 6.71 -47.14
C LYS A 518 19.90 6.57 -45.75
N ILE A 519 20.31 5.58 -44.96
CA ILE A 519 19.81 5.41 -43.58
C ILE A 519 20.28 6.56 -42.69
N ASN A 520 21.54 6.99 -42.84
CA ASN A 520 22.07 8.11 -42.07
C ASN A 520 21.44 9.44 -42.51
N GLU A 521 21.22 9.67 -43.81
CA GLU A 521 20.46 10.84 -44.31
C GLU A 521 19.05 10.90 -43.69
N LEU A 522 18.35 9.77 -43.65
CA LEU A 522 17.02 9.66 -43.04
C LEU A 522 17.01 10.04 -41.55
N LEU A 523 18.09 9.71 -40.82
CA LEU A 523 18.22 10.03 -39.40
C LEU A 523 18.68 11.47 -39.15
N ASP A 524 19.50 12.03 -40.04
CA ASP A 524 19.92 13.43 -39.99
C ASP A 524 18.76 14.38 -40.24
N ASP A 525 17.83 14.03 -41.13
CA ASP A 525 16.59 14.79 -41.36
C ASP A 525 15.69 14.82 -40.12
N ILE A 526 15.65 13.72 -39.36
CA ILE A 526 14.93 13.62 -38.08
C ILE A 526 15.61 14.48 -37.00
N ALA A 527 16.94 14.51 -36.95
CA ALA A 527 17.69 15.34 -36.00
C ALA A 527 17.44 16.84 -36.24
N LYS A 528 17.34 17.26 -37.51
CA LYS A 528 17.00 18.64 -37.89
C LYS A 528 15.56 19.00 -37.54
N ALA A 529 14.61 18.07 -37.72
CA ALA A 529 13.20 18.29 -37.36
C ALA A 529 13.00 18.48 -35.85
N ASN A 530 13.75 17.75 -35.01
CA ASN A 530 13.71 17.91 -33.55
C ASN A 530 14.30 19.25 -33.07
N TYR A 531 15.28 19.81 -33.78
CA TYR A 531 15.89 21.10 -33.43
C TYR A 531 14.94 22.30 -33.65
N ILE A 532 14.05 22.20 -34.65
CA ILE A 532 13.06 23.25 -34.95
C ILE A 532 11.89 23.24 -33.95
N ALA A 533 11.52 22.06 -33.43
CA ALA A 533 10.45 21.92 -32.44
C ALA A 533 10.86 22.47 -31.05
N ASP A 534 12.12 22.32 -30.66
CA ASP A 534 12.66 22.82 -29.37
C ASP A 534 12.75 24.36 -29.33
N ASP A 535 13.01 25.01 -30.48
CA ASP A 535 13.05 26.48 -30.60
C ASP A 535 11.65 27.12 -30.58
N SER A 536 10.61 26.42 -31.05
CA SER A 536 9.23 26.90 -30.97
C SER A 536 8.65 26.84 -29.54
N ASP A 537 9.04 25.86 -28.73
CA ASP A 537 8.62 25.75 -27.32
C ASP A 537 9.33 26.78 -26.41
N ALA A 538 10.47 27.33 -26.84
CA ALA A 538 11.17 28.39 -26.11
C ALA A 538 10.52 29.79 -26.27
N ALA A 539 9.73 30.00 -27.33
CA ALA A 539 9.13 31.29 -27.65
C ALA A 539 7.77 31.55 -26.95
N GLU A 540 7.14 30.54 -26.34
CA GLU A 540 5.81 30.62 -25.72
C GLU A 540 5.81 30.69 -24.17
N LYS A 541 6.81 31.36 -23.57
CA LYS A 541 6.69 31.80 -22.17
C LYS A 541 6.18 33.24 -22.09
N PRO A 542 4.93 33.50 -21.63
CA PRO A 542 4.52 34.85 -21.34
C PRO A 542 5.18 35.34 -20.03
N VAL A 543 5.62 36.60 -20.05
CA VAL A 543 6.12 37.40 -18.93
C VAL A 543 5.06 37.59 -17.84
#